data_AF-W5W942-F1
#
_entry.id   AF-W5W942-F1
#
_cell.length_a   1.000
_cell.length_b   1.000
_cell.length_c   1.000
_cell.angle_alpha   90.00
_cell.angle_beta   90.00
_cell.angle_gamma   90.00
#
_symmetry.space_group_name_H-M   'P 1'
#
loop_
_entity.id
_entity.type
_entity.pdbx_description
1 polymer ?
#
loop_
_entity_poly.entity_id
_entity_poly.type
_entity_poly.pdbx_seq_one_letter_code
_entity_poly.pdbx_strand_id
1 'polypeptide(L)'
;MNYRSVIVARIVPGSEDKVAEVFAHNDRTTRPQDFGVIGRALYSLDDLYVHVIERNVDPKTSLSKARGLPTFKQIGEAIAPYVTPYSKNWKVPADAVSKEFYNWVPATKAAPGPTFQTVIVARIKPGAEPDVARIFGESDAGPLPVEMGVAGRWLYSLEDVYLHLMERTDASLARAVQDNHGKPAFAKIVDDLSPFISAYNPQSWRSPVDAVAKEFYRWRVDG
;
A
#
# COMPACT_ATOMS: atom_id res chain seq x y z
N MET A 1 11.50 -14.71 5.18
CA MET A 1 11.16 -13.74 4.12
C MET A 1 9.72 -13.32 4.35
N ASN A 2 9.42 -12.03 4.37
CA ASN A 2 8.03 -11.55 4.43
C ASN A 2 7.58 -11.19 3.02
N TYR A 3 6.38 -11.60 2.66
CA TYR A 3 5.75 -11.31 1.37
C TYR A 3 4.62 -10.32 1.59
N ARG A 4 4.53 -9.30 0.74
CA ARG A 4 3.44 -8.32 0.78
C ARG A 4 2.62 -8.42 -0.49
N SER A 5 1.30 -8.46 -0.32
CA SER A 5 0.35 -8.30 -1.41
C SER A 5 -0.47 -7.05 -1.14
N VAL A 6 -0.65 -6.22 -2.15
CA VAL A 6 -1.49 -5.02 -2.05
C VAL A 6 -2.65 -5.17 -3.02
N ILE A 7 -3.86 -5.23 -2.46
CA ILE A 7 -5.11 -5.32 -3.21
C ILE A 7 -5.69 -3.92 -3.36
N VAL A 8 -6.21 -3.62 -4.54
CA VAL A 8 -6.86 -2.35 -4.89
C VAL A 8 -8.30 -2.60 -5.30
N ALA A 9 -9.22 -1.85 -4.70
CA ALA A 9 -10.64 -1.86 -5.03
C ALA A 9 -11.21 -0.44 -4.86
N ARG A 10 -12.52 -0.28 -5.08
CA ARG A 10 -13.25 0.92 -4.67
C ARG A 10 -13.99 0.66 -3.37
N ILE A 11 -14.10 1.67 -2.53
CA ILE A 11 -14.93 1.69 -1.32
C ILE A 11 -15.97 2.80 -1.43
N VAL A 12 -17.18 2.56 -0.92
CA VAL A 12 -18.16 3.62 -0.69
C VAL A 12 -17.66 4.51 0.45
N PRO A 13 -17.35 5.80 0.22
CA PRO A 13 -16.82 6.66 1.29
C PRO A 13 -17.74 6.71 2.51
N GLY A 14 -17.18 6.58 3.71
CA GLY A 14 -17.92 6.51 4.97
C GLY A 14 -18.38 5.09 5.37
N SER A 15 -18.02 4.06 4.62
CA SER A 15 -18.29 2.65 4.97
C SER A 15 -17.12 1.92 5.62
N GLU A 16 -16.01 2.63 5.91
CA GLU A 16 -14.77 2.08 6.47
C GLU A 16 -15.01 1.25 7.74
N ASP A 17 -15.81 1.76 8.69
CA ASP A 17 -16.07 1.07 9.96
C ASP A 17 -16.81 -0.25 9.75
N LYS A 18 -17.69 -0.32 8.75
CA LYS A 18 -18.44 -1.55 8.42
C LYS A 18 -17.51 -2.60 7.80
N VAL A 19 -16.61 -2.18 6.92
CA VAL A 19 -15.61 -3.07 6.34
C VAL A 19 -14.62 -3.53 7.41
N ALA A 20 -14.20 -2.63 8.30
CA ALA A 20 -13.33 -2.94 9.44
C ALA A 20 -13.95 -3.99 10.36
N GLU A 21 -15.25 -3.86 10.69
CA GLU A 21 -15.96 -4.82 11.54
C GLU A 21 -15.96 -6.24 10.94
N VAL A 22 -16.20 -6.36 9.64
CA VAL A 22 -16.16 -7.66 8.94
C VAL A 22 -14.78 -8.30 9.05
N PHE A 23 -13.71 -7.54 8.78
CA PHE A 23 -12.34 -8.06 8.91
C PHE A 23 -11.97 -8.35 10.37
N ALA A 24 -12.39 -7.51 11.32
CA ALA A 24 -12.16 -7.73 12.76
C ALA A 24 -12.80 -9.03 13.26
N HIS A 25 -14.03 -9.31 12.82
CA HIS A 25 -14.70 -10.57 13.12
C HIS A 25 -13.97 -11.76 12.45
N ASN A 26 -13.57 -11.59 11.18
CA ASN A 26 -12.92 -12.65 10.43
C ASN A 26 -11.53 -13.03 10.97
N ASP A 27 -10.68 -12.05 11.26
CA ASP A 27 -9.33 -12.28 11.76
C ASP A 27 -9.37 -12.93 13.16
N ARG A 28 -10.42 -12.68 13.95
CA ARG A 28 -10.68 -13.40 15.23
C ARG A 28 -11.14 -14.84 15.04
N THR A 29 -11.91 -15.14 14.00
CA THR A 29 -12.64 -16.42 13.88
C THR A 29 -12.00 -17.44 12.95
N THR A 30 -11.16 -17.01 12.00
CA THR A 30 -10.79 -17.85 10.85
C THR A 30 -9.32 -18.23 10.75
N ARG A 31 -8.58 -18.02 11.83
CA ARG A 31 -7.14 -18.32 11.96
C ARG A 31 -6.34 -18.03 10.66
N PRO A 32 -6.27 -16.77 10.21
CA PRO A 32 -5.55 -16.41 8.98
C PRO A 32 -4.09 -16.89 8.92
N GLN A 33 -3.46 -17.11 10.07
CA GLN A 33 -2.12 -17.67 10.24
C GLN A 33 -1.96 -19.08 9.66
N ASP A 34 -3.03 -19.87 9.56
CA ASP A 34 -2.99 -21.21 8.95
C ASP A 34 -2.69 -21.12 7.43
N PHE A 35 -2.87 -19.93 6.84
CA PHE A 35 -2.51 -19.60 5.45
C PHE A 35 -1.23 -18.75 5.36
N GLY A 36 -0.48 -18.64 6.47
CA GLY A 36 0.75 -17.86 6.56
C GLY A 36 0.52 -16.35 6.59
N VAL A 37 -0.71 -15.86 6.81
CA VAL A 37 -0.97 -14.43 6.98
C VAL A 37 -0.55 -14.01 8.39
N ILE A 38 0.37 -13.05 8.46
CA ILE A 38 0.94 -12.54 9.72
C ILE A 38 0.48 -11.12 10.03
N GLY A 39 -0.10 -10.43 9.06
CA GLY A 39 -0.59 -9.07 9.22
C GLY A 39 -1.51 -8.62 8.10
N ARG A 40 -2.37 -7.67 8.44
CA ARG A 40 -3.31 -7.03 7.53
C ARG A 40 -3.45 -5.56 7.91
N ALA A 41 -3.49 -4.69 6.92
CA ALA A 41 -3.88 -3.29 7.12
C ALA A 41 -4.78 -2.84 5.97
N LEU A 42 -5.83 -2.10 6.30
CA LEU A 42 -6.79 -1.53 5.35
C LEU A 42 -6.68 -0.01 5.38
N TYR A 43 -6.64 0.57 4.19
CA TYR A 43 -6.55 2.00 3.98
C TYR A 43 -7.62 2.48 3.01
N SER A 44 -8.06 3.72 3.18
CA SER A 44 -8.88 4.42 2.19
C SER A 44 -8.27 5.77 1.78
N LEU A 45 -8.46 6.15 0.52
CA LEU A 45 -8.25 7.51 0.03
C LEU A 45 -9.36 7.84 -0.96
N ASP A 46 -10.19 8.85 -0.66
CA ASP A 46 -11.40 9.15 -1.42
C ASP A 46 -12.28 7.89 -1.59
N ASP A 47 -12.42 7.39 -2.82
CA ASP A 47 -13.16 6.17 -3.16
C ASP A 47 -12.28 4.93 -3.29
N LEU A 48 -10.97 5.04 -3.02
CA LEU A 48 -10.02 3.94 -3.19
C LEU A 48 -9.92 3.11 -1.90
N TYR A 49 -10.02 1.80 -2.04
CA TYR A 49 -9.71 0.81 -1.02
C TYR A 49 -8.34 0.21 -1.30
N VAL A 50 -7.47 0.20 -0.27
CA VAL A 50 -6.17 -0.44 -0.33
C VAL A 50 -6.04 -1.44 0.80
N HIS A 51 -5.67 -2.67 0.46
CA HIS A 51 -5.58 -3.77 1.41
C HIS A 51 -4.20 -4.42 1.33
N VAL A 52 -3.41 -4.15 2.35
CA VAL A 52 -2.07 -4.69 2.52
C VAL A 52 -2.17 -5.99 3.32
N ILE A 53 -1.63 -7.06 2.77
CA ILE A 53 -1.57 -8.38 3.42
C ILE A 53 -0.11 -8.82 3.50
N GLU A 54 0.34 -9.11 4.70
CA GLU A 54 1.70 -9.59 4.98
C GLU A 54 1.66 -11.09 5.27
N ARG A 55 2.61 -11.83 4.68
CA ARG A 55 2.73 -13.28 4.85
C ARG A 55 4.16 -13.71 5.13
N ASN A 56 4.31 -14.81 5.87
CA ASN A 56 5.61 -15.49 6.06
C ASN A 56 5.83 -16.64 5.05
N VAL A 57 4.84 -16.92 4.19
CA VAL A 57 4.89 -17.90 3.10
C VAL A 57 4.62 -17.20 1.77
N ASP A 58 5.23 -17.68 0.68
CA ASP A 58 5.00 -17.17 -0.67
C ASP A 58 3.49 -17.19 -1.00
N PRO A 59 2.89 -16.05 -1.41
CA PRO A 59 1.50 -15.96 -1.80
C PRO A 59 1.09 -16.96 -2.88
N LYS A 60 1.98 -17.30 -3.82
CA LYS A 60 1.70 -18.29 -4.87
C LYS A 60 1.48 -19.68 -4.29
N THR A 61 2.18 -20.01 -3.21
CA THR A 61 2.06 -21.28 -2.49
C THR A 61 0.89 -21.28 -1.50
N SER A 62 0.58 -20.14 -0.88
CA SER A 62 -0.51 -20.05 0.10
C SER A 62 -1.89 -19.89 -0.53
N LEU A 63 -2.01 -19.10 -1.61
CA LEU A 63 -3.29 -18.80 -2.27
C LEU A 63 -3.85 -20.03 -3.01
N SER A 64 -3.00 -20.93 -3.49
CA SER A 64 -3.45 -22.21 -4.07
C SER A 64 -4.14 -23.10 -3.04
N LYS A 65 -3.70 -23.06 -1.77
CA LYS A 65 -4.32 -23.79 -0.64
C LYS A 65 -5.57 -23.09 -0.09
N ALA A 66 -5.61 -21.77 -0.18
CA ALA A 66 -6.69 -20.94 0.37
C ALA A 66 -7.88 -20.74 -0.59
N ARG A 67 -7.68 -20.95 -1.90
CA ARG A 67 -8.72 -20.79 -2.92
C ARG A 67 -9.89 -21.75 -2.67
N GLY A 68 -11.10 -21.20 -2.60
CA GLY A 68 -12.34 -21.97 -2.44
C GLY A 68 -12.77 -22.19 -0.99
N LEU A 69 -12.03 -21.70 0.01
CA LEU A 69 -12.48 -21.79 1.39
C LEU A 69 -13.73 -20.91 1.60
N PRO A 70 -14.80 -21.44 2.22
CA PRO A 70 -16.07 -20.72 2.43
C PRO A 70 -15.87 -19.35 3.06
N THR A 71 -14.90 -19.22 3.95
CA THR A 71 -14.52 -17.99 4.64
C THR A 71 -14.23 -16.83 3.68
N PHE A 72 -13.43 -17.02 2.62
CA PHE A 72 -13.10 -15.91 1.72
C PHE A 72 -14.32 -15.44 0.92
N LYS A 73 -15.19 -16.38 0.54
CA LYS A 73 -16.44 -16.07 -0.14
C LYS A 73 -17.38 -15.28 0.77
N GLN A 74 -17.49 -15.68 2.04
CA GLN A 74 -18.31 -15.00 3.04
C GLN A 74 -17.82 -13.57 3.31
N ILE A 75 -16.51 -13.34 3.44
CA ILE A 75 -15.96 -11.98 3.56
C ILE A 75 -16.33 -11.16 2.33
N GLY A 76 -16.10 -11.71 1.14
CA GLY A 76 -16.43 -11.04 -0.13
C GLY A 76 -17.90 -10.65 -0.22
N GLU A 77 -18.80 -11.55 0.15
CA GLU A 77 -20.25 -11.29 0.20
C GLU A 77 -20.62 -10.23 1.25
N ALA A 78 -19.99 -10.27 2.43
CA ALA A 78 -20.26 -9.32 3.51
C ALA A 78 -19.82 -7.89 3.18
N ILE A 79 -18.70 -7.73 2.44
CA ILE A 79 -18.20 -6.40 2.05
C ILE A 79 -18.72 -5.93 0.69
N ALA A 80 -19.37 -6.79 -0.11
CA ALA A 80 -19.83 -6.45 -1.47
C ALA A 80 -20.71 -5.18 -1.57
N PRO A 81 -21.55 -4.82 -0.58
CA PRO A 81 -22.29 -3.55 -0.62
C PRO A 81 -21.40 -2.30 -0.51
N TYR A 82 -20.17 -2.45 -0.04
CA TYR A 82 -19.25 -1.37 0.30
C TYR A 82 -18.01 -1.35 -0.57
N VAL A 83 -17.54 -2.52 -1.03
CA VAL A 83 -16.30 -2.69 -1.78
C VAL A 83 -16.60 -3.30 -3.14
N THR A 84 -16.18 -2.62 -4.20
CA THR A 84 -16.38 -3.06 -5.60
C THR A 84 -15.05 -3.11 -6.35
N PRO A 85 -14.91 -3.94 -7.40
CA PRO A 85 -13.67 -3.99 -8.17
C PRO A 85 -13.25 -2.63 -8.71
N TYR A 86 -11.95 -2.33 -8.64
CA TYR A 86 -11.41 -1.11 -9.27
C TYR A 86 -11.44 -1.23 -10.81
N SER A 87 -10.92 -2.34 -11.31
CA SER A 87 -10.84 -2.63 -12.75
C SER A 87 -12.21 -3.03 -13.30
N LYS A 88 -12.56 -2.45 -14.47
CA LYS A 88 -13.72 -2.88 -15.26
C LYS A 88 -13.54 -4.27 -15.88
N ASN A 89 -12.30 -4.73 -16.01
CA ASN A 89 -11.94 -6.02 -16.60
C ASN A 89 -11.79 -7.13 -15.55
N TRP A 90 -12.15 -6.86 -14.30
CA TRP A 90 -12.07 -7.80 -13.20
C TRP A 90 -12.93 -9.05 -13.47
N LYS A 91 -12.34 -10.23 -13.26
CA LYS A 91 -13.01 -11.53 -13.39
C LYS A 91 -12.81 -12.39 -12.15
N VAL A 92 -11.65 -12.29 -11.51
CA VAL A 92 -11.27 -13.08 -10.34
C VAL A 92 -10.57 -12.21 -9.30
N PRO A 93 -10.58 -12.58 -8.01
CA PRO A 93 -9.92 -11.80 -6.95
C PRO A 93 -8.44 -11.48 -7.22
N ALA A 94 -7.73 -12.33 -7.99
CA ALA A 94 -6.34 -12.09 -8.36
C ALA A 94 -6.16 -10.84 -9.24
N ASP A 95 -7.18 -10.43 -10.01
CA ASP A 95 -7.15 -9.24 -10.87
C ASP A 95 -7.15 -7.93 -10.07
N ALA A 96 -7.44 -7.98 -8.77
CA ALA A 96 -7.38 -6.84 -7.86
C ALA A 96 -6.01 -6.70 -7.16
N VAL A 97 -5.08 -7.66 -7.35
CA VAL A 97 -3.76 -7.62 -6.75
C VAL A 97 -2.83 -6.78 -7.61
N SER A 98 -2.30 -5.69 -7.04
CA SER A 98 -1.34 -4.82 -7.70
C SER A 98 0.02 -5.50 -7.92
N LYS A 99 0.70 -5.09 -8.98
CA LYS A 99 2.03 -5.58 -9.36
C LYS A 99 3.10 -4.76 -8.64
N GLU A 100 3.95 -5.41 -7.86
CA GLU A 100 5.19 -4.78 -7.38
C GLU A 100 6.13 -4.56 -8.56
N PHE A 101 6.64 -3.34 -8.72
CA PHE A 101 7.58 -3.00 -9.80
C PHE A 101 8.90 -2.41 -9.30
N TYR A 102 8.98 -2.06 -8.01
CA TYR A 102 10.22 -1.61 -7.38
C TYR A 102 10.16 -1.86 -5.88
N ASN A 103 11.30 -2.21 -5.28
CA ASN A 103 11.48 -2.21 -3.83
C ASN A 103 12.89 -1.78 -3.47
N TRP A 104 13.01 -1.24 -2.26
CA TRP A 104 14.27 -0.86 -1.66
C TRP A 104 14.21 -1.05 -0.15
N VAL A 105 15.29 -1.63 0.39
CA VAL A 105 15.59 -1.67 1.82
C VAL A 105 17.05 -1.28 2.00
N PRO A 106 17.39 -0.50 3.03
CA PRO A 106 18.77 -0.12 3.29
C PRO A 106 19.62 -1.36 3.59
N ALA A 107 20.84 -1.39 3.04
CA ALA A 107 21.77 -2.50 3.25
C ALA A 107 22.11 -2.70 4.74
N THR A 108 22.23 -1.59 5.46
CA THR A 108 22.32 -1.57 6.92
C THR A 108 20.94 -1.41 7.53
N LYS A 109 20.57 -2.37 8.38
CA LYS A 109 19.33 -2.30 9.13
C LYS A 109 19.38 -1.11 10.09
N ALA A 110 18.32 -0.29 10.07
CA ALA A 110 18.18 0.79 11.05
C ALA A 110 18.22 0.24 12.48
N ALA A 111 18.58 1.11 13.43
CA ALA A 111 18.53 0.77 14.84
C ALA A 111 17.14 0.23 15.22
N PRO A 112 17.05 -0.72 16.16
CA PRO A 112 15.76 -1.23 16.63
C PRO A 112 14.86 -0.09 17.09
N GLY A 113 13.63 -0.07 16.61
CA GLY A 113 12.65 0.97 16.93
C GLY A 113 11.31 0.70 16.27
N PRO A 114 10.26 1.43 16.66
CA PRO A 114 8.96 1.34 16.00
C PRO A 114 9.08 1.81 14.55
N THR A 115 8.39 1.11 13.66
CA THR A 115 8.21 1.52 12.26
C THR A 115 6.74 1.76 11.98
N PHE A 116 6.44 2.81 11.24
CA PHE A 116 5.09 3.20 10.84
C PHE A 116 4.92 2.93 9.35
N GLN A 117 3.86 2.22 8.98
CA GLN A 117 3.51 2.01 7.58
C GLN A 117 2.78 3.25 7.06
N THR A 118 3.26 3.81 5.97
CA THR A 118 2.61 4.89 5.22
C THR A 118 2.27 4.36 3.83
N VAL A 119 1.06 4.63 3.34
CA VAL A 119 0.64 4.32 1.97
C VAL A 119 0.32 5.63 1.27
N ILE A 120 1.10 5.96 0.24
CA ILE A 120 0.81 7.07 -0.68
C ILE A 120 0.10 6.50 -1.90
N VAL A 121 -0.94 7.19 -2.35
CA VAL A 121 -1.74 6.84 -3.53
C VAL A 121 -1.65 7.99 -4.54
N ALA A 122 -1.41 7.63 -5.80
CA ALA A 122 -1.41 8.56 -6.90
C ALA A 122 -1.94 7.89 -8.18
N ARG A 123 -1.95 8.60 -9.30
CA ARG A 123 -2.07 7.98 -10.62
C ARG A 123 -0.70 7.84 -11.26
N ILE A 124 -0.51 6.76 -12.00
CA ILE A 124 0.67 6.52 -12.84
C ILE A 124 0.28 6.47 -14.30
N LYS A 125 1.09 7.09 -15.15
CA LYS A 125 1.00 6.95 -16.60
C LYS A 125 1.22 5.47 -16.99
N PRO A 126 0.32 4.85 -17.76
CA PRO A 126 0.47 3.45 -18.14
C PRO A 126 1.83 3.16 -18.80
N GLY A 127 2.53 2.15 -18.29
CA GLY A 127 3.85 1.74 -18.79
C GLY A 127 5.03 2.53 -18.23
N ALA A 128 4.80 3.52 -17.35
CA ALA A 128 5.86 4.33 -16.74
C ALA A 128 6.57 3.64 -15.57
N GLU A 129 6.19 2.42 -15.19
CA GLU A 129 6.80 1.70 -14.07
C GLU A 129 8.35 1.62 -14.14
N PRO A 130 8.97 1.33 -15.30
CA PRO A 130 10.44 1.30 -15.40
C PRO A 130 11.09 2.67 -15.16
N ASP A 131 10.48 3.76 -15.64
CA ASP A 131 10.99 5.12 -15.44
C ASP A 131 10.88 5.54 -13.98
N VAL A 132 9.73 5.29 -13.36
CA VAL A 132 9.51 5.58 -11.94
C VAL A 132 10.44 4.73 -11.06
N ALA A 133 10.64 3.45 -11.38
CA ALA A 133 11.60 2.60 -10.68
C ALA A 133 13.04 3.13 -10.78
N ARG A 134 13.46 3.62 -11.95
CA ARG A 134 14.78 4.24 -12.14
C ARG A 134 14.93 5.50 -11.29
N ILE A 135 13.94 6.39 -11.30
CA ILE A 135 13.95 7.63 -10.52
C ILE A 135 14.08 7.35 -9.01
N PHE A 136 13.30 6.41 -8.49
CA PHE A 136 13.42 5.99 -7.09
C PHE A 136 14.76 5.29 -6.83
N GLY A 137 15.27 4.47 -7.76
CA GLY A 137 16.60 3.87 -7.67
C GLY A 137 17.72 4.91 -7.53
N GLU A 138 17.68 5.98 -8.31
CA GLU A 138 18.64 7.09 -8.21
C GLU A 138 18.49 7.86 -6.89
N SER A 139 17.26 8.13 -6.46
CA SER A 139 17.00 8.77 -5.16
C SER A 139 17.46 7.92 -3.99
N ASP A 140 17.19 6.62 -4.04
CA ASP A 140 17.44 5.69 -2.95
C ASP A 140 18.93 5.32 -2.82
N ALA A 141 19.74 5.63 -3.86
CA ALA A 141 21.20 5.62 -3.79
C ALA A 141 21.78 6.90 -3.14
N GLY A 142 20.98 7.94 -2.98
CA GLY A 142 21.34 9.20 -2.31
C GLY A 142 20.96 9.23 -0.82
N PRO A 143 21.15 10.37 -0.14
CA PRO A 143 20.87 10.50 1.30
C PRO A 143 19.39 10.68 1.63
N LEU A 144 18.56 11.05 0.64
CA LEU A 144 17.17 11.45 0.83
C LEU A 144 16.29 10.44 1.60
N PRO A 145 16.39 9.11 1.38
CA PRO A 145 15.54 8.16 2.10
C PRO A 145 15.79 8.21 3.61
N VAL A 146 17.06 8.27 4.03
CA VAL A 146 17.45 8.34 5.45
C VAL A 146 16.98 9.66 6.05
N GLU A 147 17.15 10.78 5.33
CA GLU A 147 16.69 12.11 5.78
C GLU A 147 15.16 12.21 5.89
N MET A 148 14.42 11.43 5.08
CA MET A 148 12.96 11.30 5.13
C MET A 148 12.48 10.25 6.16
N GLY A 149 13.42 9.59 6.85
CA GLY A 149 13.16 8.54 7.83
C GLY A 149 12.62 7.23 7.23
N VAL A 150 12.86 6.97 5.94
CA VAL A 150 12.40 5.76 5.24
C VAL A 150 13.28 4.56 5.61
N ALA A 151 12.66 3.55 6.21
CA ALA A 151 13.28 2.26 6.57
C ALA A 151 13.09 1.18 5.49
N GLY A 152 12.14 1.38 4.57
CA GLY A 152 11.92 0.53 3.43
C GLY A 152 10.83 1.10 2.52
N ARG A 153 10.89 0.76 1.24
CA ARG A 153 9.98 1.24 0.20
C ARG A 153 9.58 0.11 -0.73
N TRP A 154 8.30 0.06 -1.08
CA TRP A 154 7.75 -0.85 -2.09
C TRP A 154 6.76 -0.08 -2.96
N LEU A 155 6.93 -0.16 -4.28
CA LEU A 155 6.07 0.50 -5.26
C LEU A 155 5.25 -0.55 -6.01
N TYR A 156 3.96 -0.29 -6.08
CA TYR A 156 3.00 -1.14 -6.77
C TYR A 156 2.19 -0.33 -7.78
N SER A 157 1.76 -0.99 -8.86
CA SER A 157 0.79 -0.44 -9.80
C SER A 157 -0.37 -1.40 -10.05
N LEU A 158 -1.56 -0.85 -10.25
CA LEU A 158 -2.72 -1.56 -10.79
C LEU A 158 -3.46 -0.64 -11.75
N GLU A 159 -3.43 -0.98 -13.04
CA GLU A 159 -3.90 -0.10 -14.12
C GLU A 159 -3.24 1.29 -14.02
N ASP A 160 -4.01 2.34 -13.74
CA ASP A 160 -3.53 3.71 -13.58
C ASP A 160 -3.29 4.10 -12.11
N VAL A 161 -3.45 3.18 -11.15
CA VAL A 161 -3.22 3.43 -9.72
C VAL A 161 -1.76 3.16 -9.37
N TYR A 162 -1.14 4.14 -8.74
CA TYR A 162 0.17 4.05 -8.11
C TYR A 162 0.02 3.93 -6.60
N LEU A 163 0.73 2.97 -6.01
CA LEU A 163 0.79 2.75 -4.59
C LEU A 163 2.25 2.77 -4.14
N HIS A 164 2.51 3.56 -3.12
CA HIS A 164 3.83 3.71 -2.56
C HIS A 164 3.76 3.44 -1.07
N LEU A 165 4.13 2.21 -0.74
CA LEU A 165 4.17 1.71 0.61
C LEU A 165 5.56 1.96 1.18
N MET A 166 5.61 2.63 2.33
CA MET A 166 6.83 2.92 3.04
C MET A 166 6.73 2.43 4.48
N GLU A 167 7.81 1.83 4.98
CA GLU A 167 8.05 1.73 6.41
C GLU A 167 8.92 2.93 6.82
N ARG A 168 8.52 3.63 7.88
CA ARG A 168 9.18 4.88 8.32
C ARG A 168 9.46 4.86 9.82
N THR A 169 10.55 5.50 10.22
CA THR A 169 10.97 5.63 11.63
C THR A 169 10.21 6.72 12.39
N ASP A 170 9.55 7.64 11.67
CA ASP A 170 8.62 8.65 12.20
C ASP A 170 7.25 8.47 11.53
N ALA A 171 6.18 8.57 12.32
CA ALA A 171 4.80 8.48 11.87
C ALA A 171 4.37 9.69 11.01
N SER A 172 4.97 10.87 11.22
CA SER A 172 4.54 12.09 10.52
C SER A 172 5.20 12.22 9.15
N LEU A 173 4.45 11.97 8.07
CA LEU A 173 4.91 12.29 6.71
C LEU A 173 4.96 13.80 6.48
N ALA A 174 3.97 14.52 7.00
CA ALA A 174 3.89 15.97 6.87
C ALA A 174 5.17 16.66 7.41
N ARG A 175 5.65 16.23 8.58
CA ARG A 175 6.88 16.76 9.18
C ARG A 175 8.09 16.47 8.30
N ALA A 176 8.25 15.24 7.83
CA ALA A 176 9.39 14.91 6.97
C ALA A 176 9.37 15.67 5.64
N VAL A 177 8.19 15.84 5.03
CA VAL A 177 8.06 16.68 3.83
C VAL A 177 8.43 18.14 4.16
N GLN A 178 7.92 18.69 5.26
CA GLN A 178 8.25 20.05 5.70
C GLN A 178 9.75 20.22 5.96
N ASP A 179 10.42 19.27 6.60
CA ASP A 179 11.84 19.36 6.92
C ASP A 179 12.75 19.22 5.69
N ASN A 180 12.22 18.67 4.58
CA ASN A 180 13.01 18.35 3.39
C ASN A 180 12.60 19.12 2.12
N HIS A 181 11.47 19.84 2.08
CA HIS A 181 10.95 20.48 0.87
C HIS A 181 11.92 21.49 0.21
N GLY A 182 12.79 22.12 0.99
CA GLY A 182 13.80 23.07 0.49
C GLY A 182 15.09 22.41 -0.03
N LYS A 183 15.21 21.08 0.04
CA LYS A 183 16.43 20.37 -0.34
C LYS A 183 16.46 20.08 -1.85
N PRO A 184 17.61 20.28 -2.54
CA PRO A 184 17.73 19.98 -3.97
C PRO A 184 17.37 18.54 -4.35
N ALA A 185 17.71 17.56 -3.50
CA ALA A 185 17.37 16.16 -3.73
C ALA A 185 15.85 15.92 -3.73
N PHE A 186 15.11 16.62 -2.85
CA PHE A 186 13.66 16.53 -2.78
C PHE A 186 13.00 17.21 -4.00
N ALA A 187 13.48 18.38 -4.40
CA ALA A 187 12.98 19.05 -5.61
C ALA A 187 13.20 18.19 -6.86
N LYS A 188 14.41 17.63 -7.02
CA LYS A 188 14.75 16.75 -8.16
C LYS A 188 13.78 15.57 -8.28
N ILE A 189 13.52 14.83 -7.20
CA ILE A 189 12.64 13.66 -7.29
C ILE A 189 11.20 14.06 -7.62
N VAL A 190 10.71 15.20 -7.11
CA VAL A 190 9.38 15.72 -7.46
C VAL A 190 9.31 16.07 -8.95
N ASP A 191 10.31 16.79 -9.45
CA ASP A 191 10.39 17.21 -10.85
C ASP A 191 10.46 16.00 -11.80
N ASP A 192 11.33 15.02 -11.48
CA ASP A 192 11.53 13.81 -12.27
C ASP A 192 10.27 12.93 -12.31
N LEU A 193 9.48 12.88 -11.23
CA LEU A 193 8.25 12.10 -11.17
C LEU A 193 7.07 12.77 -11.87
N SER A 194 7.06 14.11 -11.99
CA SER A 194 5.93 14.89 -12.48
C SER A 194 5.39 14.49 -13.88
N PRO A 195 6.19 13.99 -14.84
CA PRO A 195 5.66 13.53 -16.14
C PRO A 195 4.94 12.18 -16.07
N PHE A 196 5.09 11.44 -14.97
CA PHE A 196 4.65 10.06 -14.82
C PHE A 196 3.60 9.88 -13.73
N ILE A 197 3.66 10.70 -12.69
CA ILE A 197 2.80 10.59 -11.51
C ILE A 197 1.96 11.86 -11.36
N SER A 198 0.66 11.69 -11.14
CA SER A 198 -0.26 12.79 -10.85
C SER A 198 -1.14 12.48 -9.65
N ALA A 199 -1.76 13.49 -9.05
CA ALA A 199 -2.65 13.30 -7.91
C ALA A 199 -3.79 12.31 -8.24
N TYR A 200 -4.13 11.43 -7.28
CA TYR A 200 -5.25 10.50 -7.45
C TYR A 200 -6.56 11.23 -7.75
N ASN A 201 -6.80 12.31 -7.00
CA ASN A 201 -7.89 13.26 -7.16
C ASN A 201 -7.35 14.70 -7.25
N PRO A 202 -7.24 15.27 -8.47
CA PRO A 202 -6.70 16.62 -8.65
C PRO A 202 -7.53 17.73 -8.00
N GLN A 203 -8.82 17.49 -7.69
CA GLN A 203 -9.70 18.52 -7.11
C GLN A 203 -9.48 18.71 -5.61
N SER A 204 -9.10 17.64 -4.90
CA SER A 204 -8.82 17.68 -3.46
C SER A 204 -7.35 17.89 -3.12
N TRP A 205 -6.44 17.69 -4.09
CA TRP A 205 -5.01 17.73 -3.88
C TRP A 205 -4.46 19.16 -3.67
N ARG A 206 -3.70 19.35 -2.59
CA ARG A 206 -3.01 20.61 -2.24
C ARG A 206 -1.53 20.39 -1.94
N SER A 207 -1.18 19.22 -1.42
CA SER A 207 0.19 18.86 -1.03
C SER A 207 0.40 17.33 -1.09
N PRO A 208 1.66 16.84 -1.02
CA PRO A 208 1.93 15.41 -0.93
C PRO A 208 1.25 14.68 0.25
N VAL A 209 0.87 15.42 1.30
CA VAL A 209 0.17 14.85 2.47
C VAL A 209 -1.25 14.39 2.09
N ASP A 210 -1.90 15.04 1.13
CA ASP A 210 -3.25 14.67 0.67
C ASP A 210 -3.26 13.36 -0.13
N ALA A 211 -2.09 12.85 -0.50
CA ALA A 211 -1.94 11.56 -1.16
C ALA A 211 -1.82 10.39 -0.17
N VAL A 212 -1.76 10.65 1.15
CA VAL A 212 -1.62 9.60 2.17
C VAL A 212 -2.97 8.95 2.44
N ALA A 213 -3.07 7.64 2.18
CA ALA A 213 -4.26 6.88 2.50
C ALA A 213 -4.41 6.72 4.02
N LYS A 214 -5.64 6.89 4.51
CA LYS A 214 -6.00 6.77 5.92
C LYS A 214 -6.15 5.30 6.30
N GLU A 215 -5.40 4.85 7.30
CA GLU A 215 -5.63 3.54 7.90
C GLU A 215 -6.95 3.53 8.66
N PHE A 216 -7.79 2.53 8.41
CA PHE A 216 -9.05 2.34 9.13
C PHE A 216 -9.16 0.98 9.81
N TYR A 217 -8.24 0.06 9.54
CA TYR A 217 -8.15 -1.22 10.23
C TYR A 217 -6.74 -1.79 10.16
N ARG A 218 -6.28 -2.39 11.26
CA ARG A 218 -5.01 -3.11 11.33
C ARG A 218 -5.14 -4.33 12.23
N TRP A 219 -4.55 -5.43 11.78
CA TRP A 219 -4.39 -6.66 12.53
C TRP A 219 -2.98 -7.21 12.31
N ARG A 220 -2.40 -7.77 13.37
CA ARG A 220 -1.14 -8.52 13.36
C ARG A 220 -1.37 -9.77 14.21
N VAL A 221 -0.75 -10.88 13.82
CA VAL A 221 -0.75 -12.08 14.68
C VAL A 221 -0.03 -11.74 15.98
N ASP A 222 -0.63 -12.10 17.12
CA ASP A 222 0.06 -12.03 18.41
C ASP A 222 1.24 -13.01 18.38
N GLY A 223 2.39 -12.54 18.88
CA GLY A 223 3.65 -13.30 18.90
C GLY A 223 3.62 -14.51 19.83
#